data_AF-A0A4Y9IZE0-F1
#
_entry.id   AF-A0A4Y9IZE0-F1
#
_cell.length_a   1.000
_cell.length_b   1.000
_cell.length_c   1.000
_cell.angle_alpha   90.00
_cell.angle_beta   90.00
_cell.angle_gamma   90.00
#
_symmetry.space_group_name_H-M   'P 1'
#
loop_
_entity.id
_entity.type
_entity.pdbx_description
1 polymer ?
#
loop_
_entity_poly.entity_id
_entity_poly.type
_entity_poly.pdbx_seq_one_letter_code
_entity_poly.pdbx_strand_id
1 'polypeptide(L)'
;MKMRKFYLAMAAAVVLGGVFTSCSSDDDEPKWNDEGSDISLPESRMFILNEGTMASNNASISFYNPGEGEPKFVENIFFDQNEVSLGDCGQSMIKYGKNIYVAVYGSNYMVKLNTACVQQARTVFSSDPDLMGGVRYIAADNGFIYASFYGGVVAKINAETLEVVDKLKGLGANLEGVAIENGCLYVANSYERTTDPETGKNKYNYFKDVFVIDLDTFKKKETLEVEQNPNVLVEEDDKLFLISWNYGRESYVLQMIDPAAGNKVSEIGYATNLAAGNDMLYLVDSRTDYSVRPYVTTNTFSTYDIKSGKLNNTTFLKDAPAELATASVYMMTVSEYTGDIYVGVTNYSASNGTMYRFKSDGSFVGKFDCGGQNPRAAVFFN
;
A
#
# COMPACT_ATOMS: atom_id res chain seq x y z
N MET A 1 -76.24 -18.77 6.59
CA MET A 1 -76.46 -18.17 7.92
C MET A 1 -76.57 -19.31 8.91
N LYS A 2 -75.84 -19.44 10.01
CA LYS A 2 -74.98 -18.58 10.82
C LYS A 2 -74.03 -19.59 11.52
N MET A 3 -72.71 -19.38 11.50
CA MET A 3 -71.93 -18.81 12.63
C MET A 3 -71.96 -19.70 13.88
N ARG A 4 -70.89 -19.91 14.64
CA ARG A 4 -69.62 -19.20 14.79
C ARG A 4 -68.76 -20.05 15.74
N LYS A 5 -67.46 -20.08 15.45
CA LYS A 5 -66.31 -19.84 16.36
C LYS A 5 -66.57 -19.86 17.87
N PHE A 6 -65.69 -20.50 18.65
CA PHE A 6 -64.80 -19.81 19.59
C PHE A 6 -63.71 -20.73 20.13
N TYR A 7 -62.48 -20.21 20.16
CA TYR A 7 -61.30 -20.74 20.85
C TYR A 7 -61.33 -20.32 22.33
N LEU A 8 -60.77 -21.11 23.25
CA LEU A 8 -59.63 -20.71 24.10
C LEU A 8 -59.22 -21.80 25.11
N ALA A 9 -57.90 -21.96 25.23
CA ALA A 9 -57.09 -22.18 26.44
C ALA A 9 -57.31 -23.43 27.32
N MET A 10 -56.25 -24.24 27.48
CA MET A 10 -55.26 -24.13 28.58
C MET A 10 -54.58 -25.50 28.89
N ALA A 11 -53.24 -25.52 28.76
CA ALA A 11 -52.24 -26.23 29.56
C ALA A 11 -52.41 -27.71 30.01
N ALA A 12 -51.49 -28.57 29.56
CA ALA A 12 -50.72 -29.45 30.46
C ALA A 12 -49.47 -30.01 29.75
N ALA A 13 -48.35 -29.99 30.46
CA ALA A 13 -47.01 -30.25 29.98
C ALA A 13 -46.67 -31.75 29.88
N VAL A 14 -45.84 -32.12 28.90
CA VAL A 14 -44.85 -33.19 29.05
C VAL A 14 -43.55 -32.71 28.39
N VAL A 15 -42.61 -32.29 29.24
CA VAL A 15 -41.21 -32.04 28.89
C VAL A 15 -40.52 -33.41 28.82
N LEU A 16 -40.18 -33.84 27.60
CA LEU A 16 -39.22 -34.91 27.39
C LEU A 16 -37.90 -34.26 26.96
N GLY A 17 -36.92 -34.34 27.86
CA GLY A 17 -35.57 -33.86 27.64
C GLY A 17 -34.89 -34.61 26.50
N GLY A 18 -34.81 -33.95 25.35
CA GLY A 18 -33.70 -34.13 24.43
C GLY A 18 -32.61 -33.15 24.84
N VAL A 19 -31.50 -33.68 25.36
CA VAL A 19 -30.27 -32.90 25.48
C VAL A 19 -29.77 -32.71 24.05
N PHE A 20 -30.29 -31.68 23.37
CA PHE A 20 -29.63 -31.14 22.21
C PHE A 20 -28.33 -30.52 22.75
N THR A 21 -27.23 -31.26 22.60
CA THR A 21 -25.91 -30.67 22.47
C THR A 21 -25.96 -29.77 21.24
N SER A 22 -26.40 -28.53 21.45
CA SER A 22 -26.04 -27.43 20.58
C SER A 22 -24.53 -27.32 20.68
N CYS A 23 -23.81 -27.81 19.67
CA CYS A 23 -22.45 -27.37 19.43
C CYS A 23 -22.53 -25.85 19.26
N SER A 24 -22.26 -25.13 20.34
CA SER A 24 -22.15 -23.68 20.33
C SER A 24 -20.83 -23.31 19.66
N SER A 25 -20.95 -22.73 18.48
CA SER A 25 -20.02 -21.76 17.87
C SER A 25 -18.55 -22.15 17.75
N ASP A 26 -18.18 -22.60 16.55
CA ASP A 26 -16.84 -22.52 15.97
C ASP A 26 -16.42 -21.04 15.74
N ASP A 27 -16.17 -20.24 16.79
CA ASP A 27 -15.81 -18.81 16.64
C ASP A 27 -14.73 -18.29 17.62
N ASP A 28 -13.90 -19.16 18.21
CA ASP A 28 -12.89 -18.76 19.21
C ASP A 28 -11.55 -18.25 18.62
N GLU A 29 -11.46 -18.01 17.31
CA GLU A 29 -10.25 -17.37 16.76
C GLU A 29 -10.23 -15.87 17.11
N PRO A 30 -9.20 -15.39 17.84
CA PRO A 30 -9.13 -13.98 18.19
C PRO A 30 -9.07 -13.13 16.92
N LYS A 31 -9.85 -12.03 16.90
CA LYS A 31 -9.89 -11.06 15.80
C LYS A 31 -8.49 -10.57 15.44
N TRP A 32 -7.68 -10.33 16.47
CA TRP A 32 -6.30 -9.87 16.39
C TRP A 32 -5.32 -10.96 16.82
N ASN A 33 -4.16 -10.99 16.16
CA ASN A 33 -3.00 -11.72 16.65
C ASN A 33 -2.02 -10.70 17.22
N ASP A 34 -2.10 -10.47 18.53
CA ASP A 34 -1.22 -9.57 19.28
C ASP A 34 -0.26 -10.34 20.20
N GLU A 35 -0.03 -11.63 19.91
CA GLU A 35 0.87 -12.47 20.70
C GLU A 35 2.29 -11.85 20.75
N GLY A 36 2.86 -11.83 21.96
CA GLY A 36 4.18 -11.24 22.21
C GLY A 36 4.19 -9.71 22.32
N SER A 37 3.04 -9.04 22.24
CA SER A 37 2.97 -7.59 22.37
C SER A 37 3.19 -7.11 23.81
N ASP A 38 4.05 -6.11 24.00
CA ASP A 38 4.28 -5.45 25.29
C ASP A 38 3.26 -4.34 25.59
N ILE A 39 2.46 -3.95 24.59
CA ILE A 39 1.42 -2.93 24.70
C ILE A 39 0.05 -3.46 24.27
N SER A 40 -1.00 -2.99 24.92
CA SER A 40 -2.37 -3.25 24.49
C SER A 40 -2.76 -2.25 23.42
N LEU A 41 -3.16 -2.72 22.24
CA LEU A 41 -3.61 -1.86 21.14
C LEU A 41 -5.15 -1.83 21.04
N PRO A 42 -5.74 -0.66 20.72
CA PRO A 42 -7.18 -0.51 20.52
C PRO A 42 -7.65 -1.23 19.25
N GLU A 43 -8.98 -1.25 19.04
CA GLU A 43 -9.59 -1.91 17.88
C GLU A 43 -9.19 -1.26 16.55
N SER A 44 -9.27 0.07 16.46
CA SER A 44 -8.87 0.79 15.25
C SER A 44 -7.36 1.06 15.25
N ARG A 45 -6.68 0.61 14.21
CA ARG A 45 -5.22 0.65 14.06
C ARG A 45 -4.85 1.15 12.67
N MET A 46 -3.92 2.08 12.62
CA MET A 46 -3.20 2.47 11.42
C MET A 46 -1.71 2.30 11.71
N PHE A 47 -1.03 1.47 10.92
CA PHE A 47 0.42 1.36 10.95
C PHE A 47 0.98 2.19 9.81
N ILE A 48 1.95 3.06 10.10
CA ILE A 48 2.53 4.01 9.15
C ILE A 48 3.99 3.64 8.96
N LEU A 49 4.35 3.20 7.75
CA LEU A 49 5.74 2.96 7.38
C LEU A 49 6.39 4.30 7.05
N ASN A 50 7.47 4.62 7.74
CA ASN A 50 8.35 5.73 7.43
C ASN A 50 9.59 5.18 6.71
N GLU A 51 9.84 5.66 5.48
CA GLU A 51 10.95 5.19 4.64
C GLU A 51 12.31 5.47 5.30
N GLY A 52 12.41 6.56 6.06
CA GLY A 52 13.69 7.05 6.56
C GLY A 52 14.50 7.73 5.46
N THR A 53 15.76 8.00 5.73
CA THR A 53 16.72 8.58 4.78
C THR A 53 17.73 7.51 4.39
N MET A 54 18.03 7.40 3.09
CA MET A 54 19.01 6.44 2.57
C MET A 54 20.34 6.50 3.34
N ALA A 55 20.87 5.32 3.67
CA ALA A 55 22.07 5.10 4.48
C ALA A 55 22.00 5.63 5.93
N SER A 56 20.83 6.06 6.41
CA SER A 56 20.66 6.55 7.79
C SER A 56 20.14 5.46 8.73
N ASN A 57 19.68 4.32 8.19
CA ASN A 57 19.20 3.18 8.99
C ASN A 57 18.11 3.59 10.01
N ASN A 58 17.20 4.47 9.58
CA ASN A 58 16.17 5.09 10.42
C ASN A 58 14.75 4.91 9.87
N ALA A 59 14.51 3.85 9.08
CA ALA A 59 13.14 3.44 8.77
C ALA A 59 12.43 3.03 10.07
N SER A 60 11.12 3.27 10.15
CA SER A 60 10.30 2.95 11.32
C SER A 60 8.87 2.59 10.93
N ILE A 61 8.15 1.97 11.85
CA ILE A 61 6.69 1.86 11.76
C ILE A 61 6.11 2.54 12.98
N SER A 62 5.24 3.51 12.76
CA SER A 62 4.46 4.18 13.81
C SER A 62 3.07 3.59 13.88
N PHE A 63 2.43 3.71 15.04
CA PHE A 63 1.03 3.36 15.23
C PHE A 63 0.19 4.62 15.47
N TYR A 64 -0.97 4.69 14.83
CA TYR A 64 -2.00 5.70 15.08
C TYR A 64 -3.37 5.02 15.27
N ASN A 65 -4.11 5.45 16.28
CA ASN A 65 -5.49 5.02 16.50
C ASN A 65 -6.47 6.07 15.93
N PRO A 66 -7.14 5.81 14.78
CA PRO A 66 -8.11 6.74 14.22
C PRO A 66 -9.47 6.73 14.94
N GLY A 67 -9.71 5.80 15.87
CA GLY A 67 -10.95 5.59 16.61
C GLY A 67 -10.86 6.02 18.08
N GLU A 68 -11.58 5.30 18.94
CA GLU A 68 -11.62 5.53 20.40
C GLU A 68 -10.56 4.70 21.15
N GLY A 69 -10.27 5.09 22.41
CA GLY A 69 -9.29 4.38 23.25
C GLY A 69 -7.85 4.85 23.10
N GLU A 70 -6.97 4.27 23.93
CA GLU A 70 -5.53 4.54 24.02
C GLU A 70 -4.71 3.27 23.68
N PRO A 71 -3.45 3.41 23.25
CA PRO A 71 -2.77 4.67 22.93
C PRO A 71 -3.36 5.34 21.68
N LYS A 72 -3.32 6.67 21.60
CA LYS A 72 -3.61 7.39 20.35
C LYS A 72 -2.51 7.28 19.31
N PHE A 73 -1.26 7.23 19.77
CA PHE A 73 -0.10 7.21 18.90
C PHE A 73 1.09 6.53 19.60
N VAL A 74 1.88 5.79 18.85
CA VAL A 74 3.18 5.24 19.26
C VAL A 74 4.18 5.54 18.15
N GLU A 75 5.26 6.23 18.49
CA GLU A 75 6.20 6.78 17.51
C GLU A 75 6.95 5.71 16.73
N ASN A 76 7.39 4.63 17.39
CA ASN A 76 8.12 3.55 16.72
C ASN A 76 7.71 2.19 17.28
N ILE A 77 6.46 1.80 17.01
CA ILE A 77 5.90 0.55 17.51
C ILE A 77 6.71 -0.68 17.07
N PHE A 78 7.39 -0.65 15.91
CA PHE A 78 8.27 -1.74 15.52
C PHE A 78 9.47 -1.87 16.47
N PHE A 79 10.15 -0.77 16.79
CA PHE A 79 11.27 -0.81 17.72
C PHE A 79 10.81 -1.20 19.12
N ASP A 80 9.71 -0.62 19.59
CA ASP A 80 9.19 -0.87 20.94
C ASP A 80 8.84 -2.36 21.15
N GLN A 81 8.36 -3.05 20.11
CA GLN A 81 7.96 -4.46 20.18
C GLN A 81 9.10 -5.45 19.92
N ASN A 82 10.18 -5.04 19.26
CA ASN A 82 11.20 -5.95 18.73
C ASN A 82 12.63 -5.62 19.18
N GLU A 83 12.84 -4.48 19.86
CA GLU A 83 14.13 -3.98 20.34
C GLU A 83 15.22 -3.85 19.24
N VAL A 84 14.80 -3.77 17.98
CA VAL A 84 15.68 -3.63 16.81
C VAL A 84 15.13 -2.58 15.85
N SER A 85 16.01 -1.85 15.18
CA SER A 85 15.61 -0.91 14.13
C SER A 85 15.09 -1.65 12.90
N LEU A 86 14.11 -1.06 12.20
CA LEU A 86 13.56 -1.62 10.96
C LEU A 86 14.56 -1.58 9.80
N GLY A 87 15.57 -0.72 9.85
CA GLY A 87 16.64 -0.71 8.87
C GLY A 87 16.64 0.53 7.99
N ASP A 88 17.08 0.37 6.75
CA ASP A 88 17.33 1.45 5.80
C ASP A 88 16.35 1.41 4.63
N CYS A 89 15.71 2.54 4.32
CA CYS A 89 14.72 2.68 3.24
C CYS A 89 13.56 1.68 3.31
N GLY A 90 12.61 1.90 4.21
CA GLY A 90 11.32 1.19 4.21
C GLY A 90 10.54 1.48 2.94
N GLN A 91 10.31 0.49 2.08
CA GLN A 91 9.92 0.73 0.69
C GLN A 91 8.45 0.43 0.39
N SER A 92 7.92 -0.67 0.93
CA SER A 92 6.55 -1.13 0.69
C SER A 92 6.02 -1.85 1.93
N MET A 93 4.74 -1.66 2.23
CA MET A 93 4.03 -2.33 3.31
C MET A 93 2.62 -2.69 2.87
N ILE A 94 2.23 -3.95 3.09
CA ILE A 94 0.89 -4.46 2.80
C ILE A 94 0.31 -5.18 4.00
N LYS A 95 -1.02 -5.23 4.06
CA LYS A 95 -1.76 -6.14 4.93
C LYS A 95 -2.15 -7.37 4.12
N TYR A 96 -1.95 -8.55 4.70
CA TYR A 96 -2.44 -9.80 4.11
C TYR A 96 -2.85 -10.77 5.22
N GLY A 97 -4.16 -11.05 5.30
CA GLY A 97 -4.77 -11.72 6.45
C GLY A 97 -4.60 -10.92 7.74
N LYS A 98 -4.24 -11.60 8.84
CA LYS A 98 -3.93 -10.99 10.16
C LYS A 98 -2.45 -10.59 10.29
N ASN A 99 -1.76 -10.31 9.19
CA ASN A 99 -0.34 -9.98 9.18
C ASN A 99 -0.06 -8.71 8.36
N ILE A 100 1.04 -8.06 8.72
CA ILE A 100 1.65 -6.95 8.00
C ILE A 100 2.95 -7.47 7.38
N TYR A 101 3.19 -7.18 6.11
CA TYR A 101 4.44 -7.51 5.44
C TYR A 101 5.13 -6.23 5.01
N VAL A 102 6.44 -6.16 5.24
CA VAL A 102 7.23 -4.95 4.96
C VAL A 102 8.48 -5.33 4.19
N ALA A 103 8.67 -4.68 3.04
CA ALA A 103 9.90 -4.74 2.27
C ALA A 103 10.79 -3.55 2.62
N VAL A 104 12.03 -3.83 3.03
CA VAL A 104 13.03 -2.83 3.43
C VAL A 104 14.15 -2.83 2.40
N TYR A 105 14.13 -1.86 1.49
CA TYR A 105 14.97 -1.84 0.29
C TYR A 105 16.46 -1.71 0.63
N GLY A 106 16.84 -0.70 1.43
CA GLY A 106 18.25 -0.41 1.74
C GLY A 106 18.90 -1.53 2.55
N SER A 107 18.14 -2.19 3.42
CA SER A 107 18.59 -3.39 4.16
C SER A 107 18.37 -4.72 3.41
N ASN A 108 17.74 -4.67 2.24
CA ASN A 108 17.39 -5.80 1.36
C ASN A 108 16.82 -7.04 2.09
N TYR A 109 15.72 -6.84 2.82
CA TYR A 109 15.00 -7.93 3.49
C TYR A 109 13.50 -7.68 3.50
N MET A 110 12.73 -8.74 3.81
CA MET A 110 11.30 -8.66 4.09
C MET A 110 10.98 -9.23 5.48
N VAL A 111 10.00 -8.63 6.16
CA VAL A 111 9.55 -9.07 7.49
C VAL A 111 8.03 -9.22 7.54
N LYS A 112 7.59 -10.26 8.24
CA LYS A 112 6.19 -10.55 8.60
C LYS A 112 5.97 -10.13 10.04
N LEU A 113 4.97 -9.30 10.28
CA LEU A 113 4.57 -8.80 11.59
C LEU A 113 3.12 -9.20 11.86
N ASN A 114 2.78 -9.40 13.13
CA ASN A 114 1.40 -9.62 13.54
C ASN A 114 0.62 -8.29 13.67
N THR A 115 -0.61 -8.32 14.17
CA THR A 115 -1.47 -7.13 14.28
C THR A 115 -1.05 -6.15 15.37
N ALA A 116 0.02 -6.45 16.11
CA ALA A 116 0.66 -5.57 17.09
C ALA A 116 2.07 -5.13 16.70
N CYS A 117 2.50 -5.38 15.45
CA CYS A 117 3.84 -5.07 14.95
C CYS A 117 4.97 -5.94 15.54
N VAL A 118 4.64 -7.07 16.18
CA VAL A 118 5.64 -8.04 16.67
C VAL A 118 6.12 -8.89 15.50
N GLN A 119 7.44 -9.00 15.33
CA GLN A 119 8.07 -9.76 14.27
C GLN A 119 7.82 -11.26 14.42
N GLN A 120 7.22 -11.86 13.40
CA GLN A 120 6.92 -13.29 13.31
C GLN A 120 7.95 -14.04 12.49
N ALA A 121 8.40 -13.45 11.38
CA ALA A 121 9.40 -14.04 10.49
C ALA A 121 10.16 -12.94 9.73
N ARG A 122 11.38 -13.27 9.29
CA ARG A 122 12.22 -12.40 8.46
C ARG A 122 12.97 -13.23 7.44
N THR A 123 13.07 -12.71 6.21
CA THR A 123 13.93 -13.27 5.16
C THR A 123 14.84 -12.19 4.61
N VAL A 124 16.14 -12.48 4.48
CA VAL A 124 17.17 -11.55 4.00
C VAL A 124 17.61 -11.99 2.61
N PHE A 125 17.63 -11.08 1.66
CA PHE A 125 17.87 -11.42 0.25
C PHE A 125 19.32 -11.19 -0.20
N SER A 126 20.14 -10.51 0.60
CA SER A 126 21.51 -10.14 0.23
C SER A 126 22.45 -11.32 -0.03
N SER A 127 22.12 -12.51 0.47
CA SER A 127 22.86 -13.76 0.19
C SER A 127 22.41 -14.50 -1.08
N ASP A 128 21.26 -14.15 -1.65
CA ASP A 128 20.80 -14.72 -2.91
C ASP A 128 21.34 -13.89 -4.09
N PRO A 129 22.20 -14.46 -4.95
CA PRO A 129 22.83 -13.71 -6.05
C PRO A 129 21.84 -13.11 -7.05
N ASP A 130 20.64 -13.68 -7.18
CA ASP A 130 19.62 -13.16 -8.09
C ASP A 130 18.83 -11.99 -7.46
N LEU A 131 18.85 -11.83 -6.13
CA LEU A 131 18.03 -10.85 -5.38
C LEU A 131 18.86 -9.75 -4.70
N MET A 132 20.16 -9.67 -4.99
CA MET A 132 21.08 -8.73 -4.36
C MET A 132 20.78 -7.26 -4.67
N GLY A 133 20.03 -6.97 -5.75
CA GLY A 133 19.79 -5.59 -6.19
C GLY A 133 18.88 -4.78 -5.27
N GLY A 134 18.10 -5.44 -4.40
CA GLY A 134 17.22 -4.79 -3.44
C GLY A 134 15.75 -5.04 -3.74
N VAL A 135 15.02 -5.54 -2.73
CA VAL A 135 13.55 -5.68 -2.78
C VAL A 135 12.88 -4.31 -2.93
N ARG A 136 11.80 -4.25 -3.73
CA ARG A 136 11.08 -3.01 -4.05
C ARG A 136 9.65 -3.06 -3.55
N TYR A 137 8.72 -3.52 -4.38
CA TYR A 137 7.29 -3.56 -4.03
C TYR A 137 6.80 -4.99 -3.85
N ILE A 138 5.77 -5.15 -3.01
CA ILE A 138 5.16 -6.44 -2.71
C ILE A 138 3.65 -6.40 -2.92
N ALA A 139 3.09 -7.48 -3.44
CA ALA A 139 1.66 -7.77 -3.47
C ALA A 139 1.43 -9.22 -3.03
N ALA A 140 0.27 -9.54 -2.46
CA ALA A 140 -0.01 -10.87 -1.94
C ALA A 140 -1.30 -11.43 -2.52
N ASP A 141 -1.28 -12.72 -2.85
CA ASP A 141 -2.44 -13.47 -3.29
C ASP A 141 -2.23 -14.97 -3.05
N ASN A 142 -3.31 -15.71 -2.78
CA ASN A 142 -3.33 -17.17 -2.70
C ASN A 142 -2.20 -17.82 -1.86
N GLY A 143 -1.88 -17.24 -0.70
CA GLY A 143 -0.87 -17.75 0.24
C GLY A 143 0.58 -17.36 -0.10
N PHE A 144 0.77 -16.53 -1.13
CA PHE A 144 2.09 -16.09 -1.57
C PHE A 144 2.19 -14.57 -1.57
N ILE A 145 3.43 -14.10 -1.41
CA ILE A 145 3.84 -12.72 -1.65
C ILE A 145 4.70 -12.72 -2.91
N TYR A 146 4.43 -11.76 -3.78
CA TYR A 146 5.16 -11.53 -5.00
C TYR A 146 5.92 -10.22 -4.87
N ALA A 147 7.23 -10.29 -5.01
CA ALA A 147 8.13 -9.17 -4.74
C ALA A 147 8.93 -8.80 -5.99
N SER A 148 8.91 -7.53 -6.37
CA SER A 148 9.80 -6.98 -7.39
C SER A 148 11.17 -6.62 -6.80
N PHE A 149 12.22 -6.77 -7.60
CA PHE A 149 13.58 -6.44 -7.21
C PHE A 149 14.24 -5.56 -8.28
N TYR A 150 15.10 -4.66 -7.81
CA TYR A 150 16.20 -4.18 -8.65
C TYR A 150 17.10 -5.38 -9.01
N GLY A 151 17.58 -5.42 -10.25
CA GLY A 151 18.21 -6.61 -10.85
C GLY A 151 17.30 -7.43 -11.77
N GLY A 152 16.04 -7.02 -11.94
CA GLY A 152 15.18 -7.55 -12.98
C GLY A 152 14.60 -8.92 -12.65
N VAL A 153 14.22 -9.09 -11.38
CA VAL A 153 13.73 -10.36 -10.83
C VAL A 153 12.44 -10.13 -10.07
N VAL A 154 11.50 -11.07 -10.24
CA VAL A 154 10.32 -11.20 -9.40
C VAL A 154 10.45 -12.48 -8.59
N ALA A 155 10.30 -12.41 -7.27
CA ALA A 155 10.30 -13.57 -6.39
C ALA A 155 8.87 -13.94 -5.99
N LYS A 156 8.58 -15.24 -5.96
CA LYS A 156 7.39 -15.82 -5.31
C LYS A 156 7.80 -16.34 -3.94
N ILE A 157 7.15 -15.85 -2.89
CA ILE A 157 7.55 -16.07 -1.51
C ILE A 157 6.36 -16.66 -0.76
N ASN A 158 6.55 -17.76 -0.03
CA ASN A 158 5.50 -18.30 0.82
C ASN A 158 5.15 -17.30 1.93
N ALA A 159 3.89 -16.84 2.01
CA ALA A 159 3.52 -15.78 2.94
C ALA A 159 3.64 -16.22 4.41
N GLU A 160 3.46 -17.52 4.69
CA GLU A 160 3.53 -18.02 6.06
C GLU A 160 4.96 -18.04 6.60
N THR A 161 5.89 -18.58 5.80
CA THR A 161 7.28 -18.87 6.21
C THR A 161 8.32 -17.85 5.74
N LEU A 162 7.96 -17.00 4.76
CA LEU A 162 8.85 -16.13 4.01
C LEU A 162 9.97 -16.84 3.20
N GLU A 163 9.81 -18.13 2.93
CA GLU A 163 10.70 -18.87 2.03
C GLU A 163 10.47 -18.44 0.58
N VAL A 164 11.56 -18.14 -0.14
CA VAL A 164 11.52 -17.90 -1.59
C VAL A 164 11.31 -19.24 -2.29
N VAL A 165 10.13 -19.46 -2.87
CA VAL A 165 9.76 -20.74 -3.50
C VAL A 165 10.00 -20.77 -5.00
N ASP A 166 10.03 -19.60 -5.66
CA ASP A 166 10.37 -19.48 -7.08
C ASP A 166 10.87 -18.07 -7.44
N LYS A 167 11.59 -17.95 -8.56
CA LYS A 167 12.14 -16.68 -9.07
C LYS A 167 11.99 -16.61 -10.58
N LEU A 168 11.37 -15.53 -11.07
CA LEU A 168 11.30 -15.21 -12.49
C LEU A 168 12.36 -14.17 -12.85
N LYS A 169 13.31 -14.57 -13.69
CA LYS A 169 14.52 -13.80 -14.04
C LYS A 169 14.48 -13.31 -15.48
N GLY A 170 15.42 -12.42 -15.81
CA GLY A 170 15.54 -11.84 -17.16
C GLY A 170 14.43 -10.83 -17.46
N LEU A 171 13.86 -10.21 -16.42
CA LEU A 171 12.82 -9.20 -16.52
C LEU A 171 13.43 -7.81 -16.38
N GLY A 172 13.89 -7.20 -17.47
CA GLY A 172 14.40 -5.82 -17.43
C GLY A 172 15.58 -5.63 -16.47
N ALA A 173 15.64 -4.48 -15.78
CA ALA A 173 16.73 -4.14 -14.87
C ALA A 173 16.25 -3.66 -13.50
N ASN A 174 15.61 -2.51 -13.39
CA ASN A 174 15.05 -2.04 -12.12
C ASN A 174 13.53 -2.07 -12.17
N LEU A 175 12.97 -3.10 -11.54
CA LEU A 175 11.53 -3.27 -11.40
C LEU A 175 11.04 -2.42 -10.21
N GLU A 176 9.86 -1.83 -10.34
CA GLU A 176 9.21 -1.04 -9.30
C GLU A 176 7.83 -1.64 -8.98
N GLY A 177 6.77 -0.82 -9.03
CA GLY A 177 5.43 -1.15 -8.55
C GLY A 177 4.89 -2.47 -9.07
N VAL A 178 4.18 -3.15 -8.18
CA VAL A 178 3.47 -4.40 -8.48
C VAL A 178 2.03 -4.32 -8.01
N ALA A 179 1.14 -4.93 -8.76
CA ALA A 179 -0.27 -5.09 -8.40
C ALA A 179 -0.77 -6.41 -8.98
N ILE A 180 -1.78 -7.00 -8.35
CA ILE A 180 -2.37 -8.26 -8.76
C ILE A 180 -3.79 -7.99 -9.22
N GLU A 181 -4.16 -8.50 -10.38
CA GLU A 181 -5.54 -8.49 -10.85
C GLU A 181 -5.81 -9.70 -11.74
N ASN A 182 -6.99 -10.32 -11.61
CA ASN A 182 -7.41 -11.48 -12.41
C ASN A 182 -6.36 -12.61 -12.50
N GLY A 183 -5.76 -12.98 -11.36
CA GLY A 183 -4.76 -14.06 -11.28
C GLY A 183 -3.44 -13.75 -12.00
N CYS A 184 -3.19 -12.47 -12.30
CA CYS A 184 -1.96 -12.00 -12.93
C CYS A 184 -1.28 -10.95 -12.05
N LEU A 185 0.05 -11.03 -11.94
CA LEU A 185 0.88 -9.97 -11.38
C LEU A 185 1.35 -9.04 -12.49
N TYR A 186 1.10 -7.75 -12.31
CA TYR A 186 1.57 -6.69 -13.19
C TYR A 186 2.78 -6.03 -12.54
N VAL A 187 3.85 -5.85 -13.30
CA VAL A 187 5.14 -5.41 -12.76
C VAL A 187 5.72 -4.30 -13.63
N ALA A 188 5.92 -3.12 -13.05
CA ALA A 188 6.53 -1.99 -13.72
C ALA A 188 8.03 -2.23 -13.94
N ASN A 189 8.48 -2.21 -15.20
CA ASN A 189 9.89 -2.21 -15.57
C ASN A 189 10.31 -0.77 -15.86
N SER A 190 10.96 -0.14 -14.89
CA SER A 190 11.07 1.32 -14.84
C SER A 190 12.26 1.86 -15.59
N TYR A 191 13.46 1.37 -15.24
CA TYR A 191 14.70 1.90 -15.79
C TYR A 191 15.87 0.93 -15.65
N GLU A 192 16.97 1.26 -16.31
CA GLU A 192 18.29 0.70 -16.06
C GLU A 192 19.25 1.84 -15.73
N ARG A 193 20.10 1.62 -14.72
CA ARG A 193 21.24 2.51 -14.43
C ARG A 193 22.51 1.91 -15.02
N THR A 194 23.03 2.58 -16.04
CA THR A 194 24.32 2.25 -16.68
C THR A 194 25.37 3.30 -16.34
N THR A 195 26.64 3.01 -16.59
CA THR A 195 27.73 3.98 -16.49
C THR A 195 28.15 4.38 -17.89
N ASP A 196 28.19 5.69 -18.14
CA ASP A 196 28.76 6.23 -19.37
C ASP A 196 30.26 5.92 -19.41
N PRO A 197 30.76 5.17 -20.41
CA PRO A 197 32.16 4.76 -20.47
C PRO A 197 33.11 5.92 -20.73
N GLU A 198 32.65 7.03 -21.32
CA GLU A 198 33.48 8.20 -21.62
C GLU A 198 33.61 9.13 -20.41
N THR A 199 32.50 9.33 -19.68
CA THR A 199 32.45 10.31 -18.58
C THR A 199 32.52 9.69 -17.19
N GLY A 200 32.30 8.38 -17.07
CA GLY A 200 32.19 7.66 -15.80
C GLY A 200 30.94 8.02 -14.98
N LYS A 201 29.99 8.77 -15.56
CA LYS A 201 28.77 9.23 -14.87
C LYS A 201 27.64 8.22 -15.01
N ASN A 202 26.71 8.25 -14.06
CA ASN A 202 25.47 7.49 -14.16
C ASN A 202 24.63 7.97 -15.34
N LYS A 203 24.15 7.04 -16.15
CA LYS A 203 23.17 7.23 -17.21
C LYS A 203 21.94 6.39 -16.92
N TYR A 204 20.78 7.01 -16.96
CA TYR A 204 19.50 6.35 -16.73
C TYR A 204 18.79 6.14 -18.07
N ASN A 205 18.49 4.87 -18.38
CA ASN A 205 17.70 4.49 -19.54
C ASN A 205 16.31 4.10 -19.03
N TYR A 206 15.32 4.96 -19.25
CA TYR A 206 13.95 4.73 -18.79
C TYR A 206 13.17 3.88 -19.80
N PHE A 207 12.53 2.83 -19.31
CA PHE A 207 11.74 1.87 -20.09
C PHE A 207 10.27 2.26 -20.16
N LYS A 208 9.48 1.46 -20.91
CA LYS A 208 8.06 1.70 -21.21
C LYS A 208 7.24 0.42 -21.07
N ASP A 209 7.66 -0.48 -20.18
CA ASP A 209 7.12 -1.83 -20.11
C ASP A 209 6.43 -2.09 -18.76
N VAL A 210 5.26 -2.69 -18.81
CA VAL A 210 4.68 -3.45 -17.68
C VAL A 210 4.64 -4.92 -18.07
N PHE A 211 5.23 -5.78 -17.26
CA PHE A 211 5.16 -7.23 -17.46
C PHE A 211 3.91 -7.79 -16.81
N VAL A 212 3.19 -8.65 -17.53
CA VAL A 212 2.06 -9.41 -17.00
C VAL A 212 2.53 -10.84 -16.75
N ILE A 213 2.45 -11.31 -15.51
CA ILE A 213 2.91 -12.62 -15.08
C ILE A 213 1.72 -13.42 -14.58
N ASP A 214 1.50 -14.59 -15.16
CA ASP A 214 0.46 -15.53 -14.73
C ASP A 214 0.82 -16.12 -13.36
N LEU A 215 -0.06 -16.03 -12.35
CA LEU A 215 0.28 -16.49 -11.00
C LEU A 215 0.24 -18.01 -10.83
N ASP A 216 -0.57 -18.70 -11.63
CA ASP A 216 -0.69 -20.16 -11.62
C ASP A 216 0.57 -20.82 -12.17
N THR A 217 1.04 -20.35 -13.33
CA THR A 217 2.23 -20.89 -14.00
C THR A 217 3.53 -20.19 -13.60
N PHE A 218 3.43 -19.03 -12.95
CA PHE A 218 4.53 -18.13 -12.60
C PHE A 218 5.43 -17.77 -13.79
N LYS A 219 4.81 -17.49 -14.93
CA LYS A 219 5.49 -17.15 -16.20
C LYS A 219 4.98 -15.84 -16.75
N LYS A 220 5.87 -15.08 -17.40
CA LYS A 220 5.49 -13.89 -18.16
C LYS A 220 4.54 -14.28 -19.30
N LYS A 221 3.33 -13.72 -19.33
CA LYS A 221 2.32 -13.88 -20.38
C LYS A 221 2.58 -12.92 -21.53
N GLU A 222 2.75 -11.64 -21.20
CA GLU A 222 2.87 -10.57 -22.18
C GLU A 222 3.64 -9.38 -21.59
N THR A 223 3.81 -8.35 -22.42
CA THR A 223 4.44 -7.08 -22.05
C THR A 223 3.59 -5.96 -22.64
N LEU A 224 3.13 -5.07 -21.76
CA LEU A 224 2.30 -3.93 -22.13
C LEU A 224 3.19 -2.72 -22.37
N GLU A 225 2.93 -1.99 -23.45
CA GLU A 225 3.54 -0.69 -23.70
C GLU A 225 2.80 0.39 -22.89
N VAL A 226 3.56 1.15 -22.08
CA VAL A 226 3.06 2.21 -21.19
C VAL A 226 3.91 3.48 -21.34
N GLU A 227 3.64 4.51 -20.53
CA GLU A 227 4.49 5.70 -20.53
C GLU A 227 5.86 5.44 -19.91
N GLN A 228 6.80 6.34 -20.23
CA GLN A 228 8.19 6.17 -19.80
C GLN A 228 8.35 6.21 -18.28
N ASN A 229 9.22 5.34 -17.75
CA ASN A 229 9.53 5.20 -16.33
C ASN A 229 8.30 4.81 -15.47
N PRO A 230 7.59 3.73 -15.81
CA PRO A 230 6.47 3.25 -15.01
C PRO A 230 6.94 2.96 -13.58
N ASN A 231 6.25 3.42 -12.54
CA ASN A 231 6.76 3.32 -11.16
C ASN A 231 5.74 2.82 -10.16
N VAL A 232 4.64 3.55 -9.95
CA VAL A 232 3.60 3.18 -8.97
C VAL A 232 2.52 2.41 -9.68
N LEU A 233 2.07 1.29 -9.10
CA LEU A 233 0.98 0.48 -9.63
C LEU A 233 0.03 0.12 -8.48
N VAL A 234 -1.26 0.37 -8.66
CA VAL A 234 -2.32 0.13 -7.68
C VAL A 234 -3.48 -0.56 -8.38
N GLU A 235 -4.13 -1.52 -7.72
CA GLU A 235 -5.39 -2.13 -8.16
C GLU A 235 -6.55 -1.52 -7.38
N GLU A 236 -7.66 -1.27 -8.08
CA GLU A 236 -8.98 -0.97 -7.49
C GLU A 236 -10.06 -1.23 -8.56
N ASP A 237 -11.17 -1.85 -8.14
CA ASP A 237 -12.35 -2.07 -8.99
C ASP A 237 -12.04 -2.84 -10.30
N ASP A 238 -11.27 -3.93 -10.19
CA ASP A 238 -10.85 -4.80 -11.30
C ASP A 238 -10.02 -4.06 -12.37
N LYS A 239 -9.40 -2.93 -11.99
CA LYS A 239 -8.56 -2.10 -12.86
C LYS A 239 -7.23 -1.80 -12.19
N LEU A 240 -6.22 -1.54 -13.01
CA LEU A 240 -4.92 -1.09 -12.52
C LEU A 240 -4.68 0.36 -12.89
N PHE A 241 -4.07 1.09 -11.97
CA PHE A 241 -3.69 2.48 -12.13
C PHE A 241 -2.19 2.62 -11.98
N LEU A 242 -1.56 3.14 -13.02
CA LEU A 242 -0.12 3.27 -13.16
C LEU A 242 0.27 4.74 -13.16
N ILE A 243 1.22 5.11 -12.32
CA ILE A 243 1.93 6.39 -12.43
C ILE A 243 3.31 6.15 -13.05
N SER A 244 3.55 6.81 -14.18
CA SER A 244 4.84 6.81 -14.89
C SER A 244 5.56 8.14 -14.66
N TRP A 245 6.79 8.08 -14.13
CA TRP A 245 7.63 9.24 -13.80
C TRP A 245 8.36 9.77 -15.04
N ASN A 246 7.59 10.10 -16.08
CA ASN A 246 8.12 10.59 -17.34
C ASN A 246 8.63 12.04 -17.18
N TYR A 247 9.94 12.18 -16.91
CA TYR A 247 10.59 13.47 -16.74
C TYR A 247 10.66 14.35 -18.00
N GLY A 248 10.22 13.84 -19.16
CA GLY A 248 10.08 14.60 -20.39
C GLY A 248 8.69 15.24 -20.58
N ARG A 249 7.73 14.93 -19.71
CA ARG A 249 6.36 15.49 -19.73
C ARG A 249 6.24 16.63 -18.70
N GLU A 250 5.09 17.30 -18.71
CA GLU A 250 4.80 18.40 -17.77
C GLU A 250 4.63 17.94 -16.31
N SER A 251 4.28 16.67 -16.10
CA SER A 251 4.22 16.00 -14.80
C SER A 251 4.25 14.48 -14.99
N TYR A 252 4.09 13.71 -13.91
CA TYR A 252 3.99 12.25 -13.95
C TYR A 252 2.64 11.82 -14.52
N VAL A 253 2.67 10.84 -15.42
CA VAL A 253 1.50 10.44 -16.20
C VAL A 253 0.70 9.38 -15.47
N LEU A 254 -0.57 9.63 -15.23
CA LEU A 254 -1.53 8.66 -14.70
C LEU A 254 -2.18 7.90 -15.85
N GLN A 255 -2.09 6.58 -15.79
CA GLN A 255 -2.64 5.66 -16.77
C GLN A 255 -3.55 4.64 -16.09
N MET A 256 -4.53 4.14 -16.83
CA MET A 256 -5.37 3.01 -16.46
C MET A 256 -5.03 1.83 -17.36
N ILE A 257 -4.96 0.63 -16.79
CA ILE A 257 -4.90 -0.64 -17.51
C ILE A 257 -6.21 -1.38 -17.19
N ASP A 258 -6.93 -1.80 -18.23
CA ASP A 258 -8.21 -2.50 -18.11
C ASP A 258 -8.08 -3.97 -18.55
N PRO A 259 -7.94 -4.92 -17.61
CA PRO A 259 -7.82 -6.34 -17.91
C PRO A 259 -9.04 -6.91 -18.66
N ALA A 260 -10.25 -6.47 -18.30
CA ALA A 260 -11.49 -6.90 -18.97
C ALA A 260 -11.56 -6.42 -20.44
N ALA A 261 -10.88 -5.32 -20.76
CA ALA A 261 -10.71 -4.82 -22.12
C ALA A 261 -9.42 -5.32 -22.82
N GLY A 262 -8.86 -6.45 -22.38
CA GLY A 262 -7.65 -7.03 -22.97
C GLY A 262 -6.39 -6.22 -22.65
N ASN A 263 -6.24 -5.81 -21.39
CA ASN A 263 -5.12 -5.00 -20.90
C ASN A 263 -4.95 -3.66 -21.62
N LYS A 264 -6.06 -3.05 -22.06
CA LYS A 264 -5.99 -1.75 -22.73
C LYS A 264 -5.42 -0.69 -21.79
N VAL A 265 -4.33 -0.05 -22.22
CA VAL A 265 -3.71 1.09 -21.52
C VAL A 265 -4.32 2.40 -22.01
N SER A 266 -4.73 3.29 -21.10
CA SER A 266 -5.25 4.62 -21.41
C SER A 266 -4.61 5.67 -20.50
N GLU A 267 -4.10 6.78 -21.06
CA GLU A 267 -3.72 7.96 -20.28
C GLU A 267 -4.99 8.65 -19.78
N ILE A 268 -5.07 8.91 -18.47
CA ILE A 268 -6.27 9.49 -17.82
C ILE A 268 -5.98 10.80 -17.09
N GLY A 269 -4.72 11.25 -17.07
CA GLY A 269 -4.33 12.56 -16.54
C GLY A 269 -2.90 12.57 -16.01
N TYR A 270 -2.65 13.46 -15.06
CA TYR A 270 -1.39 13.56 -14.33
C TYR A 270 -1.63 13.38 -12.83
N ALA A 271 -0.72 12.68 -12.18
CA ALA A 271 -0.69 12.52 -10.72
C ALA A 271 0.72 12.16 -10.27
N THR A 272 1.22 12.80 -9.22
CA THR A 272 2.47 12.45 -8.55
C THR A 272 2.26 11.43 -7.42
N ASN A 273 1.04 11.37 -6.87
CA ASN A 273 0.62 10.34 -5.92
C ASN A 273 -0.88 10.03 -6.09
N LEU A 274 -1.31 8.86 -5.64
CA LEU A 274 -2.71 8.47 -5.65
C LEU A 274 -3.05 7.63 -4.42
N ALA A 275 -4.31 7.66 -4.03
CA ALA A 275 -4.93 6.65 -3.19
C ALA A 275 -6.20 6.15 -3.86
N ALA A 276 -6.41 4.84 -3.85
CA ALA A 276 -7.63 4.22 -4.33
C ALA A 276 -8.52 3.82 -3.15
N GLY A 277 -9.84 3.89 -3.35
CA GLY A 277 -10.83 3.45 -2.39
C GLY A 277 -12.19 4.08 -2.65
N ASN A 278 -13.26 3.38 -2.26
CA ASN A 278 -14.65 3.82 -2.46
C ASN A 278 -15.01 4.04 -3.94
N ASP A 279 -14.54 3.17 -4.85
CA ASP A 279 -14.73 3.29 -6.30
C ASP A 279 -14.08 4.55 -6.94
N MET A 280 -13.16 5.20 -6.21
CA MET A 280 -12.54 6.47 -6.60
C MET A 280 -11.01 6.38 -6.53
N LEU A 281 -10.34 7.17 -7.37
CA LEU A 281 -8.98 7.60 -7.11
C LEU A 281 -9.00 9.01 -6.53
N TYR A 282 -8.25 9.21 -5.46
CA TYR A 282 -7.89 10.51 -4.91
C TYR A 282 -6.47 10.83 -5.34
N LEU A 283 -6.31 11.93 -6.05
CA LEU A 283 -5.08 12.25 -6.78
C LEU A 283 -4.47 13.54 -6.24
N VAL A 284 -3.15 13.61 -6.30
CA VAL A 284 -2.40 14.86 -6.22
C VAL A 284 -1.46 14.95 -7.41
N ASP A 285 -1.40 16.11 -8.05
CA ASP A 285 -0.37 16.50 -9.00
C ASP A 285 0.47 17.63 -8.39
N SER A 286 1.69 17.29 -7.95
CA SER A 286 2.66 18.20 -7.35
C SER A 286 3.65 18.70 -8.39
N ARG A 287 3.56 19.99 -8.76
CA ARG A 287 4.46 20.58 -9.77
C ARG A 287 5.39 21.60 -9.14
N THR A 288 6.70 21.40 -9.30
CA THR A 288 7.74 22.30 -8.80
C THR A 288 8.29 23.18 -9.91
N ASP A 289 8.21 24.49 -9.74
CA ASP A 289 8.90 25.46 -10.59
C ASP A 289 10.37 25.60 -10.15
N TYR A 290 11.26 24.99 -10.93
CA TYR A 290 12.70 25.04 -10.72
C TYR A 290 13.37 26.29 -11.32
N SER A 291 12.62 27.15 -12.00
CA SER A 291 13.15 28.38 -12.61
C SER A 291 13.27 29.54 -11.61
N VAL A 292 12.57 29.46 -10.48
CA VAL A 292 12.58 30.47 -9.41
C VAL A 292 13.39 30.00 -8.20
N ARG A 293 13.87 30.93 -7.37
CA ARG A 293 14.54 30.63 -6.09
C ARG A 293 13.91 31.47 -4.95
N PRO A 294 13.41 30.85 -3.87
CA PRO A 294 13.32 29.40 -3.63
C PRO A 294 12.38 28.70 -4.63
N TYR A 295 12.60 27.41 -4.87
CA TYR A 295 11.71 26.60 -5.72
C TYR A 295 10.29 26.60 -5.14
N VAL A 296 9.28 26.65 -6.01
CA VAL A 296 7.88 26.71 -5.60
C VAL A 296 7.17 25.45 -6.07
N THR A 297 6.63 24.68 -5.14
CA THR A 297 5.75 23.54 -5.45
C THR A 297 4.30 23.96 -5.33
N THR A 298 3.47 23.55 -6.28
CA THR A 298 2.01 23.70 -6.23
C THR A 298 1.36 22.32 -6.33
N ASN A 299 0.48 22.03 -5.39
CA ASN A 299 -0.31 20.80 -5.37
C ASN A 299 -1.71 21.07 -5.92
N THR A 300 -2.13 20.26 -6.89
CA THR A 300 -3.51 20.20 -7.35
C THR A 300 -4.11 18.87 -6.93
N PHE A 301 -5.19 18.92 -6.14
CA PHE A 301 -5.93 17.73 -5.72
C PHE A 301 -7.14 17.53 -6.61
N SER A 302 -7.38 16.29 -7.03
CA SER A 302 -8.48 15.92 -7.92
C SER A 302 -8.98 14.52 -7.58
N THR A 303 -10.08 14.13 -8.21
CA THR A 303 -10.61 12.76 -8.10
C THR A 303 -10.88 12.16 -9.47
N TYR A 304 -10.74 10.85 -9.59
CA TYR A 304 -11.16 10.09 -10.76
C TYR A 304 -12.21 9.06 -10.33
N ASP A 305 -13.40 9.16 -10.90
CA ASP A 305 -14.49 8.20 -10.68
C ASP A 305 -14.28 7.00 -11.60
N ILE A 306 -14.00 5.83 -11.01
CA ILE A 306 -13.56 4.64 -11.74
C ILE A 306 -14.71 4.09 -12.60
N LYS A 307 -15.94 4.08 -12.05
CA LYS A 307 -17.13 3.54 -12.71
C LYS A 307 -17.55 4.36 -13.92
N SER A 308 -17.55 5.67 -13.81
CA SER A 308 -17.92 6.59 -14.89
C SER A 308 -16.76 6.96 -15.81
N GLY A 309 -15.53 6.69 -15.38
CA GLY A 309 -14.30 7.00 -16.12
C GLY A 309 -14.01 8.50 -16.22
N LYS A 310 -14.41 9.29 -15.23
CA LYS A 310 -14.36 10.77 -15.29
C LYS A 310 -13.41 11.36 -14.27
N LEU A 311 -12.51 12.21 -14.76
CA LEU A 311 -11.67 13.07 -13.93
C LEU A 311 -12.44 14.33 -13.49
N ASN A 312 -12.47 14.59 -12.20
CA ASN A 312 -12.94 15.82 -11.60
C ASN A 312 -11.75 16.62 -11.05
N ASN A 313 -11.40 17.70 -11.74
CA ASN A 313 -10.28 18.58 -11.40
C ASN A 313 -10.58 19.57 -10.26
N THR A 314 -11.76 19.46 -9.63
CA THR A 314 -12.06 20.21 -8.42
C THR A 314 -11.44 19.49 -7.23
N THR A 315 -10.79 20.24 -6.33
CA THR A 315 -10.29 19.66 -5.07
C THR A 315 -11.41 18.97 -4.31
N PHE A 316 -11.15 17.73 -3.89
CA PHE A 316 -12.03 17.01 -2.97
C PHE A 316 -11.82 17.48 -1.52
N LEU A 317 -10.66 18.08 -1.21
CA LEU A 317 -10.34 18.56 0.13
C LEU A 317 -11.15 19.82 0.47
N LYS A 318 -11.83 19.78 1.62
CA LYS A 318 -12.57 20.89 2.22
C LYS A 318 -11.87 21.34 3.49
N ASP A 319 -11.76 22.66 3.67
CA ASP A 319 -11.11 23.28 4.84
C ASP A 319 -9.67 22.78 5.10
N ALA A 320 -8.96 22.41 4.03
CA ALA A 320 -7.58 21.96 4.13
C ALA A 320 -6.65 23.09 4.60
N PRO A 321 -5.67 22.80 5.49
CA PRO A 321 -4.65 23.77 5.86
C PRO A 321 -3.88 24.30 4.65
N ALA A 322 -3.68 25.62 4.59
CA ALA A 322 -3.14 26.30 3.40
C ALA A 322 -1.74 25.81 3.01
N GLU A 323 -0.93 25.36 3.97
CA GLU A 323 0.41 24.82 3.72
C GLU A 323 0.39 23.54 2.86
N LEU A 324 -0.72 22.80 2.84
CA LEU A 324 -0.85 21.59 2.04
C LEU A 324 -0.84 21.90 0.53
N ALA A 325 -1.15 23.14 0.13
CA ALA A 325 -1.08 23.57 -1.27
C ALA A 325 0.35 23.59 -1.83
N THR A 326 1.38 23.59 -0.98
CA THR A 326 2.79 23.65 -1.41
C THR A 326 3.69 22.59 -0.75
N ALA A 327 3.15 21.78 0.17
CA ALA A 327 3.88 20.72 0.84
C ALA A 327 4.33 19.60 -0.13
N SER A 328 5.42 18.89 0.22
CA SER A 328 5.86 17.71 -0.53
C SER A 328 5.05 16.49 -0.12
N VAL A 329 3.99 16.17 -0.87
CA VAL A 329 3.20 14.94 -0.64
C VAL A 329 4.04 13.73 -1.00
N TYR A 330 4.14 12.77 -0.08
CA TYR A 330 4.97 11.57 -0.21
C TYR A 330 4.15 10.28 -0.24
N MET A 331 2.96 10.29 0.37
CA MET A 331 2.01 9.19 0.30
C MET A 331 0.56 9.68 0.36
N MET A 332 -0.35 8.89 -0.19
CA MET A 332 -1.79 9.00 0.07
C MET A 332 -2.36 7.61 0.34
N THR A 333 -3.38 7.49 1.19
CA THR A 333 -4.14 6.24 1.37
C THR A 333 -5.58 6.52 1.77
N VAL A 334 -6.48 5.57 1.54
CA VAL A 334 -7.87 5.60 2.02
C VAL A 334 -8.05 4.46 3.02
N SER A 335 -8.69 4.75 4.14
CA SER A 335 -9.13 3.73 5.08
C SER A 335 -10.27 2.92 4.46
N GLU A 336 -10.04 1.62 4.23
CA GLU A 336 -11.07 0.68 3.74
C GLU A 336 -12.28 0.54 4.69
N TYR A 337 -12.15 1.01 5.93
CA TYR A 337 -13.18 0.89 6.96
C TYR A 337 -14.06 2.12 7.10
N THR A 338 -13.50 3.31 6.88
CA THR A 338 -14.21 4.57 7.12
C THR A 338 -14.30 5.44 5.87
N GLY A 339 -13.54 5.12 4.82
CA GLY A 339 -13.32 5.97 3.66
C GLY A 339 -12.52 7.24 3.99
N ASP A 340 -11.97 7.39 5.19
CA ASP A 340 -11.16 8.56 5.56
C ASP A 340 -9.89 8.57 4.70
N ILE A 341 -9.53 9.75 4.20
CA ILE A 341 -8.41 9.95 3.27
C ILE A 341 -7.25 10.53 4.07
N TYR A 342 -6.07 9.96 3.88
CA TYR A 342 -4.85 10.35 4.56
C TYR A 342 -3.82 10.84 3.53
N VAL A 343 -3.25 12.02 3.78
CA VAL A 343 -2.20 12.62 2.95
C VAL A 343 -0.96 12.80 3.80
N GLY A 344 0.08 12.03 3.52
CA GLY A 344 1.36 12.12 4.22
C GLY A 344 2.33 13.03 3.47
N VAL A 345 2.84 14.04 4.15
CA VAL A 345 3.85 14.96 3.60
C VAL A 345 5.21 14.69 4.22
N THR A 346 6.28 14.93 3.46
CA THR A 346 7.65 14.78 3.92
C THR A 346 8.37 16.11 4.13
N ASN A 347 9.27 16.13 5.10
CA ASN A 347 10.30 17.14 5.29
C ASN A 347 11.70 16.60 4.94
N TYR A 348 11.74 15.53 4.14
CA TYR A 348 12.95 14.79 3.77
C TYR A 348 13.73 14.34 5.01
N SER A 349 15.02 14.64 5.06
CA SER A 349 15.89 14.33 6.20
C SER A 349 15.84 15.38 7.31
N ALA A 350 15.10 16.48 7.13
CA ALA A 350 15.13 17.61 8.08
C ALA A 350 14.33 17.32 9.37
N SER A 351 13.22 16.58 9.26
CA SER A 351 12.36 16.21 10.39
C SER A 351 11.37 15.11 10.00
N ASN A 352 10.57 14.67 10.97
CA ASN A 352 9.45 13.77 10.72
C ASN A 352 8.47 14.34 9.67
N GLY A 353 7.77 13.44 8.99
CA GLY A 353 6.64 13.78 8.15
C GLY A 353 5.40 14.19 8.95
N THR A 354 4.40 14.69 8.25
CA THR A 354 3.11 15.05 8.84
C THR A 354 1.99 14.36 8.07
N MET A 355 1.05 13.75 8.79
CA MET A 355 -0.13 13.13 8.22
C MET A 355 -1.33 14.06 8.36
N TYR A 356 -2.07 14.27 7.28
CA TYR A 356 -3.34 15.01 7.27
C TYR A 356 -4.47 14.01 7.07
N ARG A 357 -5.50 14.07 7.92
CA ARG A 357 -6.68 13.21 7.85
C ARG A 357 -7.88 14.03 7.37
N PHE A 358 -8.59 13.48 6.40
CA PHE A 358 -9.84 13.99 5.86
C PHE A 358 -10.90 12.90 5.96
N LYS A 359 -12.18 13.29 6.13
CA LYS A 359 -13.30 12.36 6.00
C LYS A 359 -13.47 11.91 4.55
N SER A 360 -14.26 10.86 4.34
CA SER A 360 -14.61 10.36 3.00
C SER A 360 -15.27 11.41 2.10
N ASP A 361 -15.92 12.41 2.70
CA ASP A 361 -16.49 13.55 1.99
C ASP A 361 -15.48 14.69 1.73
N GLY A 362 -14.22 14.51 2.14
CA GLY A 362 -13.13 15.47 1.98
C GLY A 362 -12.97 16.50 3.09
N SER A 363 -13.81 16.49 4.14
CA SER A 363 -13.72 17.44 5.25
C SER A 363 -12.48 17.21 6.11
N PHE A 364 -11.69 18.26 6.37
CA PHE A 364 -10.50 18.17 7.21
C PHE A 364 -10.85 17.78 8.66
N VAL A 365 -10.14 16.77 9.18
CA VAL A 365 -10.28 16.31 10.56
C VAL A 365 -9.17 16.86 11.44
N GLY A 366 -7.93 16.77 10.97
CA GLY A 366 -6.75 17.16 11.74
C GLY A 366 -5.46 16.68 11.09
N LYS A 367 -4.34 17.03 11.72
CA LYS A 367 -3.01 16.57 11.31
C LYS A 367 -2.20 16.11 12.52
N PHE A 368 -1.25 15.21 12.30
CA PHE A 368 -0.39 14.66 13.34
C PHE A 368 1.00 14.31 12.78
N ASP A 369 1.98 14.20 13.67
CA ASP A 369 3.35 13.79 13.33
C ASP A 369 3.38 12.30 12.92
N CYS A 370 4.09 11.95 11.87
CA CYS A 370 4.16 10.55 11.41
C CYS A 370 5.07 9.66 12.26
N GLY A 371 5.85 10.21 13.20
CA GLY A 371 6.82 9.49 14.03
C GLY A 371 8.11 9.08 13.31
N GLY A 372 8.27 9.50 12.06
CA GLY A 372 9.47 9.23 11.27
C GLY A 372 9.53 10.04 9.99
N GLN A 373 10.66 9.93 9.28
CA GLN A 373 10.93 10.65 8.04
C GLN A 373 10.29 9.93 6.84
N ASN A 374 9.77 10.70 5.87
CA ASN A 374 9.29 10.18 4.59
C ASN A 374 8.18 9.10 4.74
N PRO A 375 6.96 9.45 5.21
CA PRO A 375 5.87 8.48 5.37
C PRO A 375 5.51 7.87 4.01
N ARG A 376 5.65 6.55 3.86
CA ARG A 376 5.67 5.85 2.56
C ARG A 376 4.41 5.06 2.27
N ALA A 377 3.86 4.40 3.28
CA ALA A 377 2.70 3.53 3.16
C ALA A 377 2.00 3.45 4.51
N ALA A 378 0.73 3.06 4.50
CA ALA A 378 0.00 2.74 5.70
C ALA A 378 -0.97 1.57 5.48
N VAL A 379 -1.21 0.80 6.53
CA VAL A 379 -2.18 -0.30 6.55
C VAL A 379 -3.10 -0.17 7.75
N PHE A 380 -4.33 -0.62 7.60
CA PHE A 380 -5.38 -0.47 8.59
C PHE A 380 -5.85 -1.82 9.15
N PHE A 381 -6.18 -1.84 10.44
CA PHE A 381 -6.97 -2.88 11.07
C PHE A 381 -8.12 -2.20 11.84
N ASN A 382 -9.33 -2.75 11.76
CA ASN A 382 -10.48 -2.27 12.51
C ASN A 382 -11.45 -3.38 12.87
#